data_AF-A0A7Z6XG59-F1
#
_entry.id   AF-A0A7Z6XG59-F1
#
_cell.length_a   1.000
_cell.length_b   1.000
_cell.length_c   1.000
_cell.angle_alpha   90.00
_cell.angle_beta   90.00
_cell.angle_gamma   90.00
#
_symmetry.space_group_name_H-M   'P 1'
#
loop_
_entity.id
_entity.type
_entity.pdbx_description
1 polymer ?
#
loop_
_entity_poly.entity_id
_entity_poly.type
_entity_poly.pdbx_seq_one_letter_code
_entity_poly.pdbx_strand_id
1 'polypeptide(L)'
;MSRWRELPAELDPAAYRLVVRLRVLKDHSGLSTRQLAVKTGYSTKSWERYLGGRTLPPHDAVDAMARIAGENPARLLALREIAAAVRQRRRTFTPAPETTTPGTASPERTCLAAALRELKDRTGLSLAGLAERTTYSRSSWHRCLTGTTLPPRRTVQDLCRLADEPPGRCLALWEIAESTESGRTTRAKTGPS
;
A
#
# COMPACT_ATOMS: atom_id res chain seq x y z
N MET A 1 17.26 -2.73 -35.16
CA MET A 1 16.28 -3.10 -34.12
C MET A 1 16.90 -2.82 -32.77
N SER A 2 16.26 -1.98 -31.94
CA SER A 2 16.81 -1.64 -30.62
C SER A 2 16.84 -2.91 -29.76
N ARG A 3 18.01 -3.29 -29.23
CA ARG A 3 18.12 -4.44 -28.31
C ARG A 3 17.50 -4.05 -26.97
N TRP A 4 16.20 -4.28 -26.83
CA TRP A 4 15.47 -3.92 -25.63
C TRP A 4 15.85 -4.82 -24.46
N ARG A 5 15.96 -4.23 -23.27
CA ARG A 5 16.13 -4.98 -22.04
C ARG A 5 14.84 -5.74 -21.69
N GLU A 6 14.97 -6.93 -21.11
CA GLU A 6 13.81 -7.70 -20.65
C GLU A 6 12.97 -6.89 -19.66
N LEU A 7 11.65 -7.04 -19.79
CA LEU A 7 10.71 -6.40 -18.88
C LEU A 7 10.64 -7.20 -17.58
N PRO A 8 10.57 -6.54 -16.41
CA PRO A 8 10.40 -7.22 -15.14
C PRO A 8 9.18 -8.16 -15.18
N ALA A 9 9.34 -9.41 -14.72
CA ALA A 9 8.27 -10.42 -14.71
C ALA A 9 7.11 -10.02 -13.78
N GLU A 10 7.37 -9.15 -12.81
CA GLU A 10 6.39 -8.64 -11.85
C GLU A 10 5.51 -7.51 -12.40
N LEU A 11 5.74 -7.07 -13.65
CA LEU A 11 4.91 -6.04 -14.27
C LEU A 11 3.46 -6.51 -14.37
N ASP A 12 2.56 -5.58 -14.07
CA ASP A 12 1.15 -5.75 -14.37
C ASP A 12 0.92 -5.98 -15.88
N PRO A 13 -0.01 -6.88 -16.28
CA PRO A 13 -0.29 -7.15 -17.69
C PRO A 13 -0.65 -5.91 -18.52
N ALA A 14 -1.34 -4.91 -17.97
CA ALA A 14 -1.65 -3.66 -18.67
C ALA A 14 -0.41 -2.79 -18.82
N ALA A 15 0.43 -2.71 -17.79
CA ALA A 15 1.72 -2.01 -17.86
C ALA A 15 2.65 -2.66 -18.89
N TYR A 16 2.69 -3.99 -18.95
CA TYR A 16 3.48 -4.73 -19.93
C TYR A 16 3.04 -4.39 -21.36
N ARG A 17 1.73 -4.46 -21.64
CA ARG A 17 1.15 -4.12 -22.95
C ARG A 17 1.46 -2.68 -23.36
N LEU A 18 1.34 -1.73 -22.43
CA LEU A 18 1.70 -0.33 -22.68
C LEU A 18 3.17 -0.19 -23.09
N VAL A 19 4.08 -0.78 -22.33
CA VAL A 19 5.52 -0.65 -22.59
C VAL A 19 5.92 -1.32 -23.90
N VAL A 20 5.36 -2.49 -24.21
CA VAL A 20 5.57 -3.16 -25.51
C VAL A 20 5.09 -2.27 -26.66
N ARG A 21 3.90 -1.65 -26.54
CA ARG A 21 3.39 -0.76 -27.58
C ARG A 21 4.28 0.47 -27.77
N LEU A 22 4.74 1.08 -26.68
CA LEU A 22 5.67 2.22 -26.73
C LEU A 22 7.02 1.85 -27.39
N ARG A 23 7.55 0.64 -27.13
CA ARG A 23 8.76 0.14 -27.80
C ARG A 23 8.56 -0.01 -29.30
N VAL A 24 7.45 -0.61 -29.71
CA VAL A 24 7.07 -0.75 -31.13
C VAL A 24 6.97 0.61 -31.81
N LEU A 25 6.24 1.56 -31.20
CA LEU A 25 6.12 2.93 -31.74
C LEU A 25 7.46 3.64 -31.85
N LYS A 26 8.34 3.46 -30.86
CA LYS A 26 9.67 4.08 -30.88
C LYS A 26 10.57 3.44 -31.94
N ASP A 27 10.47 2.13 -32.17
CA ASP A 27 11.24 1.48 -33.24
C ASP A 27 10.71 1.88 -34.62
N HIS A 28 9.40 2.08 -34.79
CA HIS A 28 8.81 2.58 -36.04
C HIS A 28 9.07 4.06 -36.30
N SER A 29 9.25 4.89 -35.26
CA SER A 29 9.53 6.32 -35.45
C SER A 29 10.94 6.61 -35.94
N GLY A 30 11.83 5.60 -35.96
CA GLY A 30 13.23 5.76 -36.34
C GLY A 30 14.06 6.64 -35.39
N LEU A 31 13.48 7.06 -34.26
CA LEU A 31 14.15 7.94 -33.32
C LEU A 31 15.06 7.16 -32.37
N SER A 32 16.27 7.67 -32.17
CA SER A 32 17.08 7.28 -31.03
C SER A 32 16.42 7.76 -29.72
N THR A 33 16.71 7.08 -28.60
CA THR A 33 16.20 7.49 -27.28
C THR A 33 16.60 8.92 -26.93
N ARG A 34 17.77 9.39 -27.43
CA ARG A 34 18.24 10.78 -27.28
C ARG A 34 17.39 11.78 -28.06
N GLN A 35 17.04 11.47 -29.31
CA GLN A 35 16.16 12.32 -30.11
C GLN A 35 14.74 12.35 -29.54
N LEU A 36 14.25 11.21 -29.05
CA LEU A 36 12.96 11.12 -28.37
C LEU A 36 12.93 12.00 -27.11
N ALA A 37 13.97 11.92 -26.28
CA ALA A 37 14.16 12.77 -25.10
C ALA A 37 14.05 14.27 -25.45
N VAL A 38 14.81 14.72 -26.46
CA VAL A 38 14.79 16.13 -26.91
C VAL A 38 13.40 16.53 -27.43
N LYS A 39 12.78 15.71 -28.28
CA LYS A 39 11.46 16.03 -28.86
C LYS A 39 10.31 16.06 -27.86
N THR A 40 10.46 15.38 -26.72
CA THR A 40 9.41 15.24 -25.71
C THR A 40 9.67 16.05 -24.44
N GLY A 41 10.83 16.71 -24.33
CA GLY A 41 11.23 17.48 -23.15
C GLY A 41 11.63 16.63 -21.93
N TYR A 42 11.79 15.31 -22.10
CA TYR A 42 12.22 14.40 -21.02
C TYR A 42 13.68 14.00 -21.17
N SER A 43 14.30 13.53 -20.09
CA SER A 43 15.67 12.99 -20.15
C SER A 43 15.71 11.59 -20.80
N THR A 44 16.85 11.22 -21.39
CA THR A 44 17.12 9.84 -21.86
C THR A 44 16.95 8.80 -20.76
N LYS A 45 17.43 9.10 -19.55
CA LYS A 45 17.25 8.21 -18.38
C LYS A 45 15.79 8.02 -18.00
N SER A 46 14.94 9.04 -18.17
CA SER A 46 13.49 8.91 -17.95
C SER A 46 12.88 7.94 -18.96
N TRP A 47 13.20 8.11 -20.24
CA TRP A 47 12.74 7.22 -21.31
C TRP A 47 13.23 5.77 -21.16
N GLU A 48 14.49 5.55 -20.77
CA GLU A 48 15.02 4.21 -20.45
C GLU A 48 14.31 3.57 -19.25
N ARG A 49 13.78 4.37 -18.33
CA ARG A 49 13.01 3.87 -17.19
C ARG A 49 11.60 3.48 -17.62
N TYR A 50 10.95 4.31 -18.43
CA TYR A 50 9.61 4.08 -18.95
C TYR A 50 9.57 2.89 -19.92
N LEU A 51 10.44 2.91 -20.94
CA LEU A 51 10.57 1.82 -21.90
C LEU A 51 11.13 0.55 -21.27
N GLY A 52 11.77 0.65 -20.10
CA GLY A 52 12.22 -0.50 -19.31
C GLY A 52 11.15 -1.07 -18.37
N GLY A 53 9.94 -0.50 -18.31
CA GLY A 53 8.87 -0.93 -17.39
C GLY A 53 9.11 -0.62 -15.91
N ARG A 54 10.25 -0.01 -15.55
CA ARG A 54 10.61 0.31 -14.16
C ARG A 54 9.76 1.43 -13.57
N THR A 55 9.19 2.28 -14.41
CA THR A 55 8.30 3.37 -13.99
C THR A 55 7.23 3.56 -15.03
N LEU A 56 6.00 3.77 -14.58
CA LEU A 56 4.89 4.06 -15.47
C LEU A 56 5.12 5.46 -16.09
N PRO A 57 5.11 5.59 -17.42
CA PRO A 57 5.27 6.89 -18.07
C PRO A 57 4.13 7.84 -17.66
N PRO A 58 4.43 9.13 -17.47
CA PRO A 58 3.39 10.15 -17.23
C PRO A 58 2.50 10.28 -18.47
N HIS A 59 1.30 10.84 -18.26
CA HIS A 59 0.29 11.03 -19.30
C HIS A 59 0.89 11.77 -20.51
N ASP A 60 1.59 12.88 -20.26
CA ASP A 60 2.18 13.73 -21.29
C ASP A 60 3.28 13.02 -22.09
N ALA A 61 4.04 12.12 -21.48
CA ALA A 61 5.04 11.33 -22.20
C ALA A 61 4.38 10.33 -23.17
N VAL A 62 3.29 9.69 -22.75
CA VAL A 62 2.53 8.77 -23.61
C VAL A 62 1.89 9.53 -24.77
N ASP A 63 1.28 10.68 -24.47
CA ASP A 63 0.65 11.55 -25.47
C ASP A 63 1.68 12.07 -26.49
N ALA A 64 2.83 12.57 -26.03
CA ALA A 64 3.89 13.05 -26.91
C ALA A 64 4.46 11.94 -27.81
N MET A 65 4.64 10.72 -27.28
CA MET A 65 5.10 9.57 -28.08
C MET A 65 4.06 9.18 -29.14
N ALA A 66 2.78 9.17 -28.79
CA ALA A 66 1.70 8.86 -29.71
C ALA A 66 1.66 9.88 -30.87
N ARG A 67 1.76 11.18 -30.56
CA ARG A 67 1.81 12.25 -31.57
C ARG A 67 3.02 12.11 -32.49
N ILE A 68 4.20 11.83 -31.94
CA ILE A 68 5.43 11.64 -32.72
C ILE A 68 5.33 10.44 -33.66
N ALA A 69 4.68 9.36 -33.22
CA ALA A 69 4.49 8.15 -34.01
C ALA A 69 3.24 8.17 -34.91
N GLY A 70 2.43 9.24 -34.87
CA GLY A 70 1.18 9.36 -35.62
C GLY A 70 0.07 8.40 -35.16
N GLU A 71 0.12 7.92 -33.91
CA GLU A 71 -0.87 6.99 -33.36
C GLU A 71 -1.90 7.72 -32.47
N ASN A 72 -3.10 7.15 -32.34
CA ASN A 72 -4.14 7.70 -31.48
C ASN A 72 -3.76 7.56 -29.98
N PRO A 73 -3.59 8.68 -29.24
CA PRO A 73 -3.18 8.65 -27.84
C PRO A 73 -4.22 8.00 -26.91
N ALA A 74 -5.51 8.07 -27.25
CA ALA A 74 -6.59 7.62 -26.37
C ALA A 74 -6.44 6.15 -25.95
N ARG A 75 -6.01 5.28 -26.89
CA ARG A 75 -5.84 3.84 -26.61
C ARG A 75 -4.67 3.57 -25.67
N LEU A 76 -3.57 4.31 -25.81
CA LEU A 76 -2.38 4.18 -24.96
C LEU A 76 -2.65 4.75 -23.56
N LEU A 77 -3.36 5.87 -23.50
CA LEU A 77 -3.77 6.50 -22.24
C LEU A 77 -4.72 5.62 -21.46
N ALA A 78 -5.69 4.96 -22.11
CA ALA A 78 -6.56 3.98 -21.46
C ALA A 78 -5.76 2.84 -20.82
N LEU A 79 -4.74 2.30 -21.50
CA LEU A 79 -3.86 1.27 -20.94
C LEU A 79 -3.03 1.80 -19.75
N ARG A 80 -2.57 3.05 -19.83
CA ARG A 80 -1.88 3.73 -18.73
C ARG A 80 -2.76 3.87 -17.50
N GLU A 81 -4.02 4.26 -17.66
CA GLU A 81 -4.96 4.41 -16.55
C GLU A 81 -5.25 3.08 -15.86
N ILE A 82 -5.44 2.00 -16.62
CA ILE A 82 -5.63 0.66 -16.05
C ILE A 82 -4.38 0.27 -15.24
N ALA A 83 -3.18 0.45 -15.80
CA ALA A 83 -1.93 0.16 -15.11
C ALA A 83 -1.73 1.03 -13.85
N ALA A 84 -2.09 2.32 -13.93
CA ALA A 84 -2.04 3.25 -12.81
C ALA A 84 -3.01 2.84 -11.70
N ALA A 85 -4.24 2.46 -12.04
CA ALA A 85 -5.25 2.00 -11.10
C ALA A 85 -4.81 0.72 -10.37
N VAL A 86 -4.26 -0.27 -11.07
CA VAL A 86 -3.74 -1.49 -10.42
C VAL A 86 -2.55 -1.15 -9.51
N ARG A 87 -1.64 -0.30 -9.96
CA ARG A 87 -0.51 0.14 -9.14
C ARG A 87 -0.98 0.93 -7.92
N GLN A 88 -1.99 1.77 -8.07
CA GLN A 88 -2.58 2.52 -6.97
C GLN A 88 -3.25 1.58 -5.98
N ARG A 89 -3.99 0.57 -6.44
CA ARG A 89 -4.58 -0.48 -5.59
C ARG A 89 -3.54 -1.27 -4.81
N ARG A 90 -2.40 -1.62 -5.44
CA ARG A 90 -1.25 -2.25 -4.77
C ARG A 90 -0.60 -1.31 -3.74
N ARG A 91 -0.49 -0.01 -4.05
CA ARG A 91 0.04 1.01 -3.12
C ARG A 91 -0.92 1.31 -1.98
N THR A 92 -2.23 1.29 -2.18
CA THR A 92 -3.21 1.42 -1.09
C THR A 92 -3.28 0.14 -0.26
N PHE A 93 -2.90 -1.00 -0.84
CA PHE A 93 -2.64 -2.25 -0.13
C PHE A 93 -1.23 -2.30 0.49
N THR A 94 -0.42 -1.25 0.30
CA THR A 94 0.87 -1.06 1.00
C THR A 94 0.63 -0.01 2.07
N PRO A 95 0.65 -0.34 3.38
CA PRO A 95 0.64 0.71 4.40
C PRO A 95 1.84 1.62 4.15
N ALA A 96 1.60 2.93 4.16
CA ALA A 96 2.57 3.96 3.86
C ALA A 96 3.85 3.85 4.75
N PRO A 97 5.01 4.35 4.29
CA PRO A 97 6.23 4.31 5.09
C PRO A 97 6.12 5.38 6.18
N GLU A 98 5.65 4.98 7.36
CA GLU A 98 5.84 5.76 8.56
C GLU A 98 7.28 5.53 9.03
N THR A 99 8.09 6.58 8.92
CA THR A 99 9.36 6.70 9.62
C THR A 99 9.17 6.31 11.09
N THR A 100 10.03 5.38 11.53
CA THR A 100 10.17 4.81 12.89
C THR A 100 9.53 3.42 13.06
N THR A 101 10.36 2.39 12.87
CA THR A 101 10.20 1.01 13.37
C THR A 101 9.70 1.04 14.83
N PRO A 102 8.64 0.28 15.22
CA PRO A 102 8.78 -1.17 15.40
C PRO A 102 7.54 -2.03 15.05
N GLY A 103 7.78 -3.24 14.57
CA GLY A 103 6.91 -4.41 14.77
C GLY A 103 5.65 -4.47 13.91
N THR A 104 5.71 -5.27 12.84
CA THR A 104 4.61 -5.78 12.00
C THR A 104 3.28 -5.87 12.75
N ALA A 105 2.40 -4.89 12.64
CA ALA A 105 1.04 -5.01 13.16
C ALA A 105 0.31 -6.09 12.35
N SER A 106 0.07 -7.24 12.97
CA SER A 106 -0.71 -8.35 12.40
C SER A 106 -2.04 -7.82 11.87
N PRO A 107 -2.56 -8.26 10.71
CA PRO A 107 -3.86 -7.81 10.21
C PRO A 107 -4.99 -7.96 11.25
N GLU A 108 -4.89 -8.97 12.11
CA GLU A 108 -5.76 -9.23 13.26
C GLU A 108 -5.71 -8.09 14.29
N ARG A 109 -4.52 -7.52 14.56
CA ARG A 109 -4.35 -6.35 15.44
C ARG A 109 -4.97 -5.10 14.84
N THR A 110 -4.87 -4.94 13.52
CA THR A 110 -5.49 -3.82 12.80
C THR A 110 -7.02 -3.91 12.87
N CYS A 111 -7.58 -5.12 12.72
CA CYS A 111 -9.02 -5.36 12.87
C CYS A 111 -9.50 -5.07 14.30
N LEU A 112 -8.77 -5.52 15.33
CA LEU A 112 -9.10 -5.21 16.72
C LEU A 112 -8.99 -3.70 16.99
N ALA A 113 -7.93 -3.04 16.54
CA ALA A 113 -7.76 -1.60 16.71
C ALA A 113 -8.88 -0.79 16.05
N ALA A 114 -9.34 -1.21 14.87
CA ALA A 114 -10.49 -0.59 14.19
C ALA A 114 -11.79 -0.75 15.01
N ALA A 115 -12.07 -1.95 15.53
CA ALA A 115 -13.25 -2.19 16.36
C ALA A 115 -13.23 -1.37 17.66
N LEU A 116 -12.06 -1.24 18.30
CA LEU A 116 -11.90 -0.43 19.51
C LEU A 116 -12.06 1.07 19.23
N ARG A 117 -11.62 1.57 18.05
CA ARG A 117 -11.87 2.96 17.64
C ARG A 117 -13.35 3.23 17.44
N GLU A 118 -14.06 2.33 16.77
CA GLU A 118 -15.49 2.44 16.53
C GLU A 118 -16.29 2.47 17.85
N LEU A 119 -15.94 1.59 18.80
CA LEU A 119 -16.51 1.59 20.16
C LEU A 119 -16.24 2.89 20.89
N LYS A 120 -15.00 3.40 20.83
CA LYS A 120 -14.66 4.68 21.43
C LYS A 120 -15.49 5.82 20.82
N ASP A 121 -15.60 5.87 19.50
CA ASP A 121 -16.35 6.93 18.82
C ASP A 121 -17.84 6.90 19.21
N ARG A 122 -18.41 5.71 19.38
CA ARG A 122 -19.78 5.51 19.89
C ARG A 122 -19.98 5.94 21.34
N THR A 123 -18.98 5.77 22.20
CA THR A 123 -19.03 6.28 23.58
C THR A 123 -18.93 7.80 23.68
N GLY A 124 -18.54 8.49 22.59
CA GLY A 124 -18.28 9.94 22.60
C GLY A 124 -17.09 10.35 23.48
N LEU A 125 -16.26 9.40 23.91
CA LEU A 125 -15.16 9.66 24.84
C LEU A 125 -13.87 10.06 24.11
N SER A 126 -13.21 11.10 24.60
CA SER A 126 -11.85 11.44 24.19
C SER A 126 -10.85 10.39 24.70
N LEU A 127 -9.63 10.35 24.15
CA LEU A 127 -8.57 9.47 24.67
C LEU A 127 -8.28 9.71 26.17
N ALA A 128 -8.46 10.94 26.65
CA ALA A 128 -8.34 11.27 28.07
C ALA A 128 -9.49 10.65 28.89
N GLY A 129 -10.74 10.83 28.44
CA GLY A 129 -11.91 10.27 29.13
C GLY A 129 -11.95 8.74 29.12
N LEU A 130 -11.35 8.11 28.10
CA LEU A 130 -11.14 6.67 28.01
C LEU A 130 -10.06 6.20 28.99
N ALA A 131 -8.95 6.93 29.10
CA ALA A 131 -7.85 6.60 30.01
C ALA A 131 -8.26 6.68 31.49
N GLU A 132 -9.08 7.68 31.84
CA GLU A 132 -9.63 7.86 33.18
C GLU A 132 -10.59 6.73 33.57
N ARG A 133 -11.43 6.26 32.63
CA ARG A 133 -12.46 5.24 32.92
C ARG A 133 -11.97 3.79 32.87
N THR A 134 -10.82 3.52 32.25
CA THR A 134 -10.32 2.15 32.04
C THR A 134 -8.98 1.88 32.74
N THR A 135 -8.49 2.83 33.56
CA THR A 135 -7.21 2.76 34.30
C THR A 135 -5.98 2.51 33.42
N TYR A 136 -6.08 2.80 32.12
CA TYR A 136 -5.04 2.57 31.13
C TYR A 136 -4.57 3.90 30.55
N SER A 137 -3.26 4.13 30.47
CA SER A 137 -2.74 5.46 30.13
C SER A 137 -3.16 5.91 28.72
N ARG A 138 -3.29 7.23 28.52
CA ARG A 138 -3.62 7.82 27.21
C ARG A 138 -2.64 7.38 26.11
N SER A 139 -1.35 7.32 26.43
CA SER A 139 -0.29 6.90 25.51
C SER A 139 -0.39 5.41 25.18
N SER A 140 -0.78 4.58 26.16
CA SER A 140 -1.00 3.15 25.95
C SER A 140 -2.26 2.93 25.09
N TRP A 141 -3.32 3.69 25.31
CA TRP A 141 -4.50 3.69 24.46
C TRP A 141 -4.19 4.14 23.04
N HIS A 142 -3.41 5.20 22.87
CA HIS A 142 -2.97 5.63 21.54
C HIS A 142 -2.23 4.49 20.83
N ARG A 143 -1.29 3.83 21.52
CA ARG A 143 -0.53 2.69 20.98
C ARG A 143 -1.43 1.51 20.59
N CYS A 144 -2.38 1.14 21.43
CA CYS A 144 -3.35 0.08 21.14
C CYS A 144 -4.28 0.44 19.99
N LEU A 145 -4.76 1.67 19.97
CA LEU A 145 -5.61 2.18 18.90
C LEU A 145 -4.83 2.40 17.61
N THR A 146 -3.50 2.46 17.58
CA THR A 146 -2.70 2.42 16.35
C THR A 146 -2.39 0.97 15.92
N GLY A 147 -2.74 -0.03 16.73
CA GLY A 147 -2.48 -1.45 16.44
C GLY A 147 -1.05 -1.92 16.76
N THR A 148 -0.27 -1.10 17.47
CA THR A 148 1.14 -1.36 17.79
C THR A 148 1.32 -2.10 19.12
N THR A 149 0.28 -2.22 19.94
CA THR A 149 0.30 -3.03 21.18
C THR A 149 -1.08 -3.63 21.43
N LEU A 150 -1.13 -4.86 21.91
CA LEU A 150 -2.38 -5.50 22.31
C LEU A 150 -2.81 -4.97 23.69
N PRO A 151 -3.99 -4.36 23.86
CA PRO A 151 -4.46 -3.92 25.17
C PRO A 151 -4.77 -5.14 26.05
N PRO A 152 -4.66 -5.03 27.39
CA PRO A 152 -5.09 -6.10 28.29
C PRO A 152 -6.56 -6.45 28.09
N ARG A 153 -6.91 -7.74 28.21
CA ARG A 153 -8.30 -8.22 28.02
C ARG A 153 -9.32 -7.48 28.88
N ARG A 154 -8.96 -7.15 30.13
CA ARG A 154 -9.82 -6.36 31.05
C ARG A 154 -10.15 -4.97 30.49
N THR A 155 -9.15 -4.28 29.95
CA THR A 155 -9.31 -2.96 29.34
C THR A 155 -10.27 -2.97 28.15
N VAL A 156 -10.27 -4.05 27.36
CA VAL A 156 -11.24 -4.27 26.27
C VAL A 156 -12.65 -4.48 26.81
N GLN A 157 -12.80 -5.26 27.89
CA GLN A 157 -14.09 -5.50 28.54
C GLN A 157 -14.67 -4.21 29.15
N ASP A 158 -13.84 -3.39 29.78
CA ASP A 158 -14.27 -2.12 30.36
C ASP A 158 -14.74 -1.14 29.28
N LEU A 159 -14.06 -1.09 28.13
CA LEU A 159 -14.54 -0.31 26.98
C LEU A 159 -15.86 -0.83 26.42
N CYS A 160 -16.03 -2.15 26.30
CA CYS A 160 -17.30 -2.73 25.84
C CYS A 160 -18.45 -2.40 26.80
N ARG A 161 -18.19 -2.45 28.12
CA ARG A 161 -19.17 -2.05 29.15
C ARG A 161 -19.54 -0.57 29.05
N LEU A 162 -18.56 0.30 28.77
CA LEU A 162 -18.80 1.74 28.60
C LEU A 162 -19.61 2.05 27.33
N ALA A 163 -19.51 1.21 26.30
CA ALA A 163 -20.23 1.35 25.04
C ALA A 163 -21.58 0.61 25.02
N ASP A 164 -21.98 -0.01 26.14
CA ASP A 164 -23.17 -0.86 26.26
C ASP A 164 -23.25 -2.00 25.21
N GLU A 165 -22.08 -2.56 24.86
CA GLU A 165 -21.93 -3.56 23.80
C GLU A 165 -21.44 -4.91 24.34
N PRO A 166 -21.99 -6.05 23.89
CA PRO A 166 -21.54 -7.35 24.31
C PRO A 166 -20.07 -7.57 23.92
N PRO A 167 -19.20 -7.96 24.88
CA PRO A 167 -17.76 -8.06 24.64
C PRO A 167 -17.38 -9.23 23.71
N GLY A 168 -18.32 -10.12 23.36
CA GLY A 168 -18.05 -11.35 22.61
C GLY A 168 -17.32 -11.11 21.29
N ARG A 169 -17.74 -10.11 20.50
CA ARG A 169 -17.10 -9.78 19.22
C ARG A 169 -15.68 -9.26 19.40
N CYS A 170 -15.47 -8.40 20.39
CA CYS A 170 -14.18 -7.77 20.67
C CYS A 170 -13.19 -8.77 21.30
N LEU A 171 -13.68 -9.65 22.17
CA LEU A 171 -12.88 -10.70 22.79
C LEU A 171 -12.47 -11.78 21.80
N ALA A 172 -13.35 -12.17 20.87
CA ALA A 172 -13.00 -13.10 19.80
C ALA A 172 -11.87 -12.53 18.92
N LEU A 173 -11.96 -11.25 18.54
CA LEU A 173 -10.89 -10.57 17.79
C LEU A 173 -9.59 -10.45 18.60
N TRP A 174 -9.71 -10.22 19.91
CA TRP A 174 -8.57 -10.16 20.82
C TRP A 174 -7.85 -11.50 20.94
N GLU A 175 -8.58 -12.61 21.07
CA GLU A 175 -8.02 -13.97 21.13
C GLU A 175 -7.30 -14.37 19.85
N ILE A 176 -7.88 -14.02 18.69
CA ILE A 176 -7.25 -14.25 17.38
C ILE A 176 -5.93 -13.46 17.32
N ALA A 177 -5.92 -12.19 17.72
CA ALA A 177 -4.72 -11.36 17.72
C ALA A 177 -3.64 -11.88 18.70
N GLU A 178 -4.02 -12.28 19.92
CA GLU A 178 -3.10 -12.86 20.92
C GLU A 178 -2.52 -14.20 20.44
N SER A 179 -3.33 -15.04 19.80
CA SER A 179 -2.90 -16.35 19.28
C SER A 179 -1.83 -16.22 18.20
N THR A 180 -1.94 -15.22 17.31
CA THR A 180 -0.90 -14.95 16.30
C THR A 180 0.43 -14.48 16.91
N GLU A 181 0.38 -13.79 18.06
CA GLU A 181 1.57 -13.32 18.78
C GLU A 181 2.26 -14.44 19.54
N SER A 182 1.48 -15.28 20.23
CA SER A 182 1.97 -16.47 20.91
C SER A 182 2.61 -17.47 19.93
N GLY A 183 2.02 -17.65 18.73
CA GLY A 183 2.58 -18.50 17.67
C GLY A 183 3.90 -17.97 17.06
N ARG A 184 4.08 -16.65 17.00
CA ARG A 184 5.34 -16.03 16.53
C ARG A 184 6.46 -16.10 17.57
N THR A 185 6.11 -15.94 18.85
CA THR A 185 7.08 -15.93 19.96
C THR A 185 7.61 -17.34 20.26
N THR A 186 6.74 -18.35 20.14
CA THR A 186 7.13 -19.77 20.23
C THR A 186 8.03 -20.18 19.05
N ARG A 187 7.74 -19.76 17.81
CA ARG A 187 8.61 -20.03 16.65
C ARG A 187 9.99 -19.36 16.74
N ALA A 188 10.08 -18.18 17.34
CA ALA A 188 11.34 -17.47 17.57
C ALA A 188 12.21 -18.12 18.66
N LYS A 189 11.61 -18.86 19.62
CA LYS A 189 12.33 -19.58 20.67
C LYS A 189 12.83 -20.97 20.23
N THR A 190 12.45 -21.42 19.03
CA THR A 190 12.90 -22.67 18.41
C THR A 190 13.74 -22.37 17.15
N GLY A 191 14.80 -21.57 17.31
CA GLY A 191 15.91 -21.45 16.35
C GLY A 191 17.09 -22.29 16.85
N PRO A 192 17.84 -22.97 15.96
CA PRO A 192 18.74 -24.07 16.33
C PRO A 192 19.95 -23.62 17.14
N SER A 193 20.36 -24.49 18.08
CA SER A 193 21.61 -24.42 18.84
C SER A 193 22.85 -24.43 17.95
#